data_AF-A0AAE1KFW8-F1
#
_entry.id   AF-A0AAE1KFW8-F1
#
_cell.length_a   1.000
_cell.length_b   1.000
_cell.length_c   1.000
_cell.angle_alpha   90.00
_cell.angle_beta   90.00
_cell.angle_gamma   90.00
#
_symmetry.space_group_name_H-M   'P 1'
#
loop_
_entity.id
_entity.type
_entity.pdbx_description
1 polymer ?
#
loop_
_entity_poly.entity_id
_entity_poly.type
_entity_poly.pdbx_seq_one_letter_code
_entity_poly.pdbx_strand_id
1 'polypeptide(L)'
;MVGRLQTVTVDGHKSEEAEVISGVSQGSVLGPLLFLIHIGDIGERVGSSCLSSFADDTSISLPVTTADEVSYLQQDLNIVCLCMGSSKQHDI
;
A
#
# COMPACT_ATOMS: atom_id res chain seq x y z
N MET A 1 2.43 5.39 16.29
CA MET A 1 3.80 5.63 16.78
C MET A 1 3.99 7.13 16.75
N VAL A 2 4.27 7.78 17.88
CA VAL A 2 4.50 9.23 17.94
C VAL A 2 5.91 9.44 18.49
N GLY A 3 6.64 10.47 18.02
CA GLY A 3 7.99 10.78 18.51
C GLY A 3 9.14 10.03 17.81
N ARG A 4 8.95 9.55 16.57
CA ARG A 4 10.05 9.00 15.75
C ARG A 4 10.72 10.15 14.98
N LEU A 5 12.02 10.32 15.14
CA LEU A 5 12.81 11.32 14.40
C LEU A 5 13.73 10.60 13.38
N GLN A 6 13.92 11.19 12.20
CA GLN A 6 14.93 10.76 11.23
C GLN A 6 15.85 11.91 10.80
N THR A 7 17.03 11.56 10.32
CA THR A 7 18.04 12.46 9.78
C THR A 7 18.77 11.74 8.65
N VAL A 8 19.21 12.47 7.63
CA VAL A 8 19.94 11.92 6.49
C VAL A 8 21.34 12.52 6.43
N THR A 9 22.34 11.69 6.08
CA THR A 9 23.71 12.13 5.86
C THR A 9 24.08 11.91 4.39
N VAL A 10 24.51 12.98 3.71
CA VAL A 10 25.00 12.94 2.32
C VAL A 10 26.33 13.66 2.27
N ASP A 11 27.37 13.01 1.72
CA ASP A 11 28.74 13.57 1.62
C ASP A 11 29.28 14.12 2.95
N GLY A 12 28.92 13.48 4.08
CA GLY A 12 29.33 13.89 5.42
C GLY A 12 28.52 15.05 6.04
N HIS A 13 27.60 15.65 5.29
CA HIS A 13 26.66 16.64 5.80
C HIS A 13 25.39 15.99 6.31
N LYS A 14 25.00 16.29 7.55
CA LYS A 14 23.83 15.73 8.22
C LYS A 14 22.67 16.73 8.21
N SER A 15 21.46 16.28 7.88
CA SER A 15 20.25 17.09 7.95
C SER A 15 19.81 17.35 9.38
N GLU A 16 18.92 18.33 9.57
CA GLU A 16 18.15 18.45 10.82
C GLU A 16 17.27 17.22 11.05
N GLU A 17 16.88 17.00 12.31
CA GLU A 17 15.97 15.92 12.68
C GLU A 17 14.54 16.27 12.26
N ALA A 18 13.91 15.36 11.53
CA ALA A 18 12.53 15.49 11.08
C ALA A 18 11.67 14.43 11.75
N GLU A 19 10.49 14.83 12.26
CA GLU A 19 9.52 13.87 12.76
C GLU A 19 8.93 13.04 11.62
N VAL A 20 8.87 11.73 11.83
CA VAL A 20 8.32 10.80 10.85
C VAL A 20 6.96 10.34 11.33
N ILE A 21 5.93 10.89 10.69
CA ILE A 21 4.52 10.69 11.01
C ILE A 21 3.95 9.38 10.44
N SER A 22 4.58 8.84 9.39
CA SER A 22 4.08 7.69 8.62
C SER A 22 5.17 6.68 8.27
N GLY A 23 4.79 5.48 7.83
CA GLY A 23 5.73 4.45 7.36
C GLY A 23 6.43 3.64 8.46
N VAL A 24 6.98 2.48 8.08
CA VAL A 24 7.70 1.57 8.98
C VAL A 24 9.20 1.75 8.80
N SER A 25 9.99 1.64 9.87
CA SER A 25 11.45 1.69 9.76
C SER A 25 11.95 0.53 8.87
N GLN A 26 12.76 0.87 7.87
CA GLN A 26 13.40 -0.13 7.01
C GLN A 26 14.29 -1.04 7.87
N GLY A 27 14.17 -2.37 7.69
CA GLY A 27 14.86 -3.35 8.52
C GLY A 27 14.09 -3.79 9.77
N SER A 28 12.88 -3.26 10.00
CA SER A 28 11.97 -3.82 10.99
C SER A 28 11.39 -5.15 10.52
N VAL A 29 11.48 -6.18 11.37
CA VAL A 29 10.80 -7.48 11.17
C VAL A 29 9.28 -7.32 11.06
N LEU A 30 8.74 -6.24 11.64
CA LEU A 30 7.31 -5.93 11.61
C LEU A 30 6.86 -5.30 10.29
N GLY A 31 7.76 -4.72 9.50
CA GLY A 31 7.44 -4.09 8.21
C GLY A 31 6.81 -5.07 7.23
N PRO A 32 7.46 -6.21 6.93
CA PRO A 32 6.89 -7.25 6.07
C PRO A 32 5.57 -7.82 6.59
N LEU A 33 5.42 -7.98 7.90
CA LEU A 33 4.20 -8.51 8.51
C LEU A 33 3.03 -7.53 8.38
N LEU A 34 3.25 -6.25 8.67
CA LEU A 34 2.24 -5.20 8.51
C LEU A 34 1.84 -5.03 7.04
N PHE A 35 2.80 -5.19 6.14
CA PHE A 35 2.57 -5.17 4.70
C PHE A 35 1.70 -6.36 4.23
N LEU A 36 1.93 -7.57 4.75
CA LEU A 36 1.09 -8.74 4.47
C LEU A 36 -0.35 -8.57 4.99
N ILE A 37 -0.52 -8.01 6.19
CA ILE A 37 -1.84 -7.70 6.74
C ILE A 37 -2.56 -6.67 5.86
N HIS A 38 -1.86 -5.61 5.42
CA HIS A 38 -2.43 -4.58 4.56
C HIS A 38 -2.91 -5.13 3.21
N ILE A 39 -2.17 -6.07 2.60
CA ILE A 39 -2.63 -6.76 1.38
C ILE A 39 -3.82 -7.67 1.67
N GLY A 40 -3.80 -8.39 2.79
CA GLY A 40 -4.87 -9.30 3.19
C GLY A 40 -6.23 -8.61 3.23
N ASP A 41 -6.28 -7.41 3.81
CA ASP A 41 -7.50 -6.59 3.89
C ASP A 41 -8.03 -6.15 2.52
N ILE A 42 -7.15 -5.97 1.52
CA ILE A 42 -7.56 -5.65 0.14
C ILE A 42 -8.22 -6.87 -0.50
N GLY A 43 -7.67 -8.07 -0.26
CA GLY A 43 -8.22 -9.33 -0.74
C GLY A 43 -9.63 -9.61 -0.24
N GLU A 44 -9.96 -9.21 1.00
CA GLU A 44 -11.33 -9.34 1.53
C GLU A 44 -12.34 -8.38 0.89
N ARG A 45 -11.86 -7.27 0.30
CA ARG A 45 -12.70 -6.24 -0.33
C ARG A 45 -12.93 -6.47 -1.83
N VAL A 46 -12.05 -7.23 -2.48
CA VAL A 46 -12.16 -7.62 -3.89
C VAL A 46 -13.02 -8.89 -3.99
N GLY A 47 -14.20 -8.75 -4.58
CA GLY A 47 -15.21 -9.81 -4.54
C GLY A 47 -15.29 -10.70 -5.78
N SER A 48 -14.93 -10.16 -6.95
CA SER A 48 -15.20 -10.82 -8.24
C SER A 48 -13.92 -11.30 -8.94
N SER A 49 -12.81 -10.60 -8.75
CA SER A 49 -11.55 -10.83 -9.47
C SER A 49 -10.48 -11.54 -8.65
N CYS A 50 -9.53 -12.16 -9.34
CA CYS A 50 -8.36 -12.76 -8.72
C CYS A 50 -7.30 -11.68 -8.48
N LEU A 51 -6.95 -11.48 -7.20
CA LEU A 51 -5.94 -10.54 -6.74
C LEU A 51 -4.63 -11.28 -6.44
N SER A 52 -3.54 -10.82 -7.03
CA SER A 52 -2.18 -11.28 -6.75
C SER A 52 -1.32 -10.08 -6.37
N SER A 53 -0.82 -10.05 -5.14
CA SER A 53 0.00 -8.94 -4.64
C SER A 53 1.35 -9.43 -4.12
N PHE A 54 2.40 -8.68 -4.44
CA PHE A 54 3.75 -8.90 -3.98
C PHE A 54 4.47 -7.55 -3.84
N ALA A 55 4.86 -7.18 -2.62
CA ALA A 55 5.45 -5.86 -2.35
C ALA A 55 4.57 -4.71 -2.93
N ASP A 56 5.19 -3.72 -3.55
CA ASP A 56 4.49 -2.62 -4.20
C ASP A 56 3.66 -3.02 -5.43
N ASP A 57 3.82 -4.24 -5.95
CA ASP A 57 3.09 -4.73 -7.11
C ASP A 57 1.78 -5.43 -6.72
N THR A 58 0.66 -4.96 -7.26
CA THR A 58 -0.64 -5.62 -7.16
C THR A 58 -1.25 -5.79 -8.56
N SER A 59 -1.57 -7.04 -8.90
CA SER A 59 -2.20 -7.42 -10.16
C SER A 59 -3.61 -7.95 -9.90
N ILE A 60 -4.57 -7.49 -10.70
CA ILE A 60 -5.96 -7.94 -10.67
C ILE A 60 -6.29 -8.59 -12.00
N SER A 61 -6.96 -9.74 -11.98
CA SER A 61 -7.37 -10.45 -13.18
C SER A 61 -8.79 -10.98 -13.07
N LEU A 62 -9.59 -10.75 -14.11
CA LEU A 62 -10.94 -11.28 -14.27
C LEU A 62 -11.15 -11.65 -15.74
N PRO A 63 -11.67 -12.85 -16.06
CA PRO A 63 -12.14 -13.15 -17.40
C PRO A 63 -13.30 -12.24 -17.76
N VAL A 64 -13.19 -11.47 -18.84
CA VAL A 64 -14.24 -10.56 -19.29
C VAL A 64 -14.84 -11.11 -20.58
N THR A 65 -16.09 -11.54 -20.50
CA THR A 65 -16.91 -12.04 -21.60
C THR A 65 -18.19 -11.21 -21.81
N THR A 66 -18.58 -10.43 -20.80
CA THR A 66 -19.80 -9.62 -20.77
C THR A 66 -19.54 -8.19 -20.28
N ALA A 67 -20.46 -7.27 -20.57
CA ALA A 67 -20.39 -5.89 -20.10
C ALA A 67 -20.49 -5.76 -18.57
N ASP A 68 -21.19 -6.69 -17.91
CA ASP A 68 -21.32 -6.71 -16.45
C ASP A 68 -19.96 -7.04 -15.80
N GLU A 69 -19.19 -7.97 -16.37
CA GLU A 69 -17.84 -8.29 -15.90
C GLU A 69 -16.86 -7.13 -16.04
N VAL A 70 -17.01 -6.29 -17.08
CA VAL A 70 -16.25 -5.03 -17.17
C VAL A 70 -16.56 -4.14 -15.97
N SER A 71 -17.84 -4.04 -15.60
CA SER A 71 -18.28 -3.21 -14.47
C SER A 71 -17.76 -3.75 -13.13
N TYR A 72 -17.74 -5.08 -12.94
CA TYR A 72 -17.18 -5.71 -11.74
C TYR A 72 -15.67 -5.51 -11.63
N LEU A 73 -14.94 -5.70 -12.74
CA LEU A 73 -13.50 -5.44 -12.75
C LEU A 73 -13.18 -3.97 -12.45
N GLN A 74 -13.98 -3.04 -12.99
CA GLN A 74 -13.80 -1.61 -12.70
C GLN A 74 -14.10 -1.27 -11.24
N GLN A 75 -15.10 -1.91 -10.62
CA GLN A 75 -15.38 -1.75 -9.19
C GLN A 75 -14.23 -2.27 -8.33
N ASP A 76 -13.71 -3.46 -8.63
CA ASP A 76 -12.57 -4.03 -7.93
C ASP A 76 -11.31 -3.16 -8.08
N LEU A 77 -11.05 -2.61 -9.27
CA LEU A 77 -9.96 -1.65 -9.50
C LEU A 77 -10.11 -0.37 -8.68
N ASN A 78 -11.33 0.16 -8.55
CA ASN A 78 -11.60 1.35 -7.76
C ASN A 78 -11.34 1.11 -6.27
N ILE A 79 -11.70 -0.08 -5.76
CA ILE A 79 -11.43 -0.49 -4.37
C ILE A 79 -9.93 -0.55 -4.12
N VAL A 80 -9.18 -1.20 -5.01
CA VAL A 80 -7.71 -1.28 -4.87
C VAL A 80 -7.08 0.11 -4.96
N CYS A 81 -7.53 0.96 -5.87
CA CYS A 81 -7.06 2.34 -5.97
C CYS A 81 -7.32 3.13 -4.68
N LEU A 82 -8.50 2.97 -4.07
CA LEU A 82 -8.84 3.60 -2.79
C LEU A 82 -7.95 3.08 -1.65
N CYS A 83 -7.78 1.77 -1.54
CA CYS A 83 -6.98 1.14 -0.48
C CYS A 83 -5.49 1.53 -0.60
N MET A 84 -4.94 1.54 -1.81
CA MET A 84 -3.55 1.95 -2.05
C MET A 84 -3.37 3.48 -1.95
N GLY A 85 -4.40 4.27 -2.28
CA GLY A 85 -4.39 5.73 -2.16
C GLY A 85 -4.54 6.22 -0.72
N SER A 86 -5.27 5.49 0.12
CA SER A 86 -5.38 5.76 1.56
C SER A 86 -4.02 5.62 2.28
N SER A 87 -3.09 4.86 1.69
CA SER A 87 -1.70 4.74 2.16
C SER A 87 -0.82 5.95 1.80
N LYS A 88 -1.31 6.91 0.99
CA LYS A 88 -0.60 8.15 0.62
C LYS A 88 -1.18 9.43 1.25
N GLN A 89 -2.30 9.37 1.98
CA GLN A 89 -2.97 10.55 2.54
C GLN A 89 -2.74 10.75 4.05
N HIS A 90 -1.59 10.31 4.56
CA HIS A 90 -1.10 10.72 5.89
C HIS A 90 0.31 11.33 5.80
N ASP A 91 0.60 11.96 4.66
CA ASP A 91 1.76 12.81 4.43
C ASP A 91 1.28 14.03 3.66
N ILE A 92 0.75 15.04 4.37
CA ILE A 92 0.78 16.50 4.15
C ILE A 92 -0.03 17.14 5.28
#